data_AF-A0AAV0RB18-F1
#
_entry.id   AF-A0AAV0RB18-F1
#
_cell.length_a   1.000
_cell.length_b   1.000
_cell.length_c   1.000
_cell.angle_alpha   90.00
_cell.angle_beta   90.00
_cell.angle_gamma   90.00
#
_symmetry.space_group_name_H-M   'P 1'
#
loop_
_entity.id
_entity.type
_entity.pdbx_description
1 polymer ?
#
loop_
_entity_poly.entity_id
_entity_poly.type
_entity_poly.pdbx_seq_one_letter_code
_entity_poly.pdbx_strand_id
1 'polypeptide(L)'
;MAVPTLSSESTATAWSGPSTLFAPSDASLHSCYSCSIPSLLREHIVPGLFTMDYLRKLAFGTKVETLAPGKCITVTSSSVNAAKIFIGGVEVTRPDLFNNGFLVIHGIQGYIAPLSPFSCDDGLSPPLVQPAVMRLMMRDAILRLRNNGFSILALAIRVKYAELVALSNMTIFALDDFSIFSGSYSYISSVRFHIVPNQLLTIADLERLSVGCTLPTLESGQTLVVTTAGGGGAIQPAAPMRINYVRIKMPDVMRNLKIAVHGIYLPFPRIHPSTTPAAGTAQSFEQGMFGSSGAGDSAAASSACAALSEEDGSCGMVPVPPVKATLEVEDNHYGL
;
A
#
# COMPACT_ATOMS: atom_id res chain seq x y z
N MET A 1 7.07 23.09 -36.58
CA MET A 1 6.50 23.49 -35.27
C MET A 1 6.45 22.25 -34.41
N ALA A 2 7.21 22.22 -33.32
CA ALA A 2 7.36 21.06 -32.44
C ALA A 2 6.35 21.15 -31.28
N VAL A 3 5.71 20.02 -30.97
CA VAL A 3 4.74 19.87 -29.89
C VAL A 3 5.49 19.87 -28.55
N PRO A 4 5.15 20.74 -27.58
CA PRO A 4 5.81 20.71 -26.28
C PRO A 4 5.36 19.46 -25.51
N THR A 5 6.32 18.61 -25.17
CA THR A 5 6.16 17.47 -24.27
C THR A 5 5.90 17.97 -22.86
N LEU A 6 4.77 17.58 -22.27
CA LEU A 6 4.42 17.87 -20.88
C LEU A 6 5.22 16.95 -19.95
N SER A 7 6.37 17.43 -19.49
CA SER A 7 7.09 16.88 -18.34
C SER A 7 7.10 17.93 -17.24
N SER A 8 6.18 17.80 -16.28
CA SER A 8 6.39 18.27 -14.91
C SER A 8 5.64 17.36 -13.95
N GLU A 9 6.41 16.70 -13.10
CA GLU A 9 5.96 15.80 -12.05
C GLU A 9 5.11 16.57 -11.02
N SER A 10 3.98 15.98 -10.68
CA SER A 10 3.31 16.19 -9.40
C SER A 10 2.54 14.91 -9.13
N THR A 11 3.28 13.95 -8.55
CA THR A 11 2.81 12.76 -7.81
C THR A 11 1.32 12.47 -7.98
N ALA A 12 0.96 11.99 -9.18
CA ALA A 12 -0.23 11.19 -9.29
C ALA A 12 0.09 9.93 -8.51
N THR A 13 -0.50 9.77 -7.33
CA THR A 13 -0.86 8.44 -6.83
C THR A 13 -1.64 7.79 -7.97
N ALA A 14 -0.92 7.08 -8.85
CA ALA A 14 -1.46 6.47 -10.04
C ALA A 14 -2.42 5.38 -9.57
N TRP A 15 -3.68 5.78 -9.35
CA TRP A 15 -4.75 4.88 -9.03
C TRP A 15 -4.88 3.92 -10.21
N SER A 16 -4.40 2.70 -10.02
CA SER A 16 -4.39 1.62 -11.01
C SER A 16 -5.57 0.66 -10.78
N GLY A 17 -6.64 1.14 -10.14
CA GLY A 17 -7.83 0.37 -9.83
C GLY A 17 -9.02 0.71 -10.73
N PRO A 18 -10.11 -0.06 -10.61
CA PRO A 18 -11.33 0.21 -11.30
C PRO A 18 -11.81 1.63 -11.02
N SER A 19 -12.29 2.29 -12.06
CA SER A 19 -12.61 3.71 -12.00
C SER A 19 -13.88 4.00 -12.76
N THR A 20 -14.56 5.06 -12.36
CA THR A 20 -15.68 5.62 -13.11
C THR A 20 -15.33 7.03 -13.54
N LEU A 21 -15.43 7.30 -14.85
CA LEU A 21 -15.24 8.61 -15.44
C LEU A 21 -16.61 9.20 -15.80
N PHE A 22 -16.87 10.41 -15.29
CA PHE A 22 -18.00 11.22 -15.72
C PHE A 22 -17.52 12.16 -16.82
N ALA A 23 -17.81 11.80 -18.08
CA ALA A 23 -17.32 12.51 -19.25
C ALA A 23 -18.26 13.67 -19.63
N PRO A 24 -17.82 14.93 -19.52
CA PRO A 24 -18.58 16.09 -19.98
C PRO A 24 -18.74 16.08 -21.50
N SER A 25 -19.72 16.82 -22.01
CA SER A 25 -19.82 17.10 -23.44
C SER A 25 -18.74 18.10 -23.85
N ASP A 26 -18.19 17.97 -25.07
CA ASP A 26 -17.16 18.89 -25.58
C ASP A 26 -17.63 20.35 -25.53
N ALA A 27 -18.89 20.61 -25.88
CA ALA A 27 -19.51 21.93 -25.80
C ALA A 27 -19.47 22.53 -24.38
N SER A 28 -19.62 21.70 -23.34
CA SER A 28 -19.59 22.17 -21.96
C SER A 28 -18.18 22.53 -21.46
N LEU A 29 -17.14 21.86 -21.97
CA LEU A 29 -15.74 22.19 -21.64
C LEU A 29 -15.33 23.57 -22.17
N HIS A 30 -15.84 23.97 -23.35
CA HIS A 30 -15.59 25.29 -23.93
C HIS A 30 -16.14 26.46 -23.10
N SER A 31 -17.08 26.19 -22.19
CA SER A 31 -17.68 27.21 -21.33
C SER A 31 -16.85 27.53 -20.07
N CYS A 32 -15.82 26.72 -19.75
CA CYS A 32 -14.97 26.96 -18.58
C CYS A 32 -13.59 27.52 -18.96
N TYR A 33 -13.49 28.85 -19.04
CA TYR A 33 -12.25 29.55 -19.41
C TYR A 33 -11.15 29.53 -18.33
N SER A 34 -11.51 29.24 -17.07
CA SER A 34 -10.59 29.24 -15.92
C SER A 34 -10.31 27.83 -15.36
N CYS A 35 -10.81 26.77 -16.00
CA CYS A 35 -10.60 25.40 -15.53
C CYS A 35 -9.22 24.86 -15.92
N SER A 36 -8.49 24.31 -14.95
CA SER A 36 -7.33 23.46 -15.22
C SER A 36 -7.80 22.08 -15.67
N ILE A 37 -7.46 21.68 -16.91
CA ILE A 37 -7.84 20.37 -17.46
C ILE A 37 -7.35 19.20 -16.58
N PRO A 38 -6.08 19.17 -16.08
CA PRO A 38 -5.64 18.12 -15.18
C PRO A 38 -6.44 18.04 -13.87
N SER A 39 -6.81 19.19 -13.30
CA SER A 39 -7.60 19.25 -12.07
C SER A 39 -9.03 18.76 -12.31
N LEU A 40 -9.64 19.22 -13.40
CA LEU A 40 -10.98 18.83 -13.81
C LEU A 40 -11.04 17.32 -14.07
N LEU A 41 -10.06 16.77 -14.78
CA LEU A 41 -9.98 15.33 -15.04
C LEU A 41 -9.94 14.52 -13.74
N ARG A 42 -9.13 14.93 -12.75
CA ARG A 42 -9.05 14.24 -11.44
C ARG A 42 -10.37 14.29 -10.68
N GLU A 43 -11.11 15.40 -10.77
CA GLU A 43 -12.41 15.57 -10.10
C GLU A 43 -13.56 14.86 -10.83
N HIS A 44 -13.40 14.54 -12.11
CA HIS A 44 -14.39 13.79 -12.90
C HIS A 44 -14.17 12.27 -12.85
N ILE A 45 -13.06 11.81 -12.25
CA ILE A 45 -12.78 10.39 -12.05
C ILE A 45 -12.98 10.02 -10.59
N VAL A 46 -13.70 8.93 -10.36
CA VAL A 46 -14.00 8.38 -9.05
C VAL A 46 -13.46 6.95 -8.93
N PRO A 47 -12.72 6.61 -7.86
CA PRO A 47 -12.32 5.23 -7.56
C PRO A 47 -13.52 4.29 -7.36
N GLY A 48 -13.62 3.23 -8.17
CA GLY A 48 -14.69 2.23 -8.11
C GLY A 48 -15.51 2.12 -9.39
N LEU A 49 -16.29 1.05 -9.50
CA LEU A 49 -17.22 0.80 -10.60
C LEU A 49 -18.62 1.25 -10.20
N PHE A 50 -19.02 2.42 -10.65
CA PHE A 50 -20.34 2.99 -10.44
C PHE A 50 -21.16 2.83 -11.70
N THR A 51 -21.68 1.63 -11.98
CA THR A 51 -22.62 1.43 -13.10
C THR A 51 -23.91 2.21 -12.86
N MET A 52 -24.69 2.45 -13.90
CA MET A 52 -25.96 3.18 -13.74
C MET A 52 -26.90 2.48 -12.74
N ASP A 53 -26.94 1.15 -12.77
CA ASP A 53 -27.71 0.34 -11.81
C ASP A 53 -27.21 0.45 -10.39
N TYR A 54 -25.91 0.68 -10.20
CA TYR A 54 -25.34 0.92 -8.87
C TYR A 54 -25.67 2.34 -8.40
N LEU A 55 -25.51 3.34 -9.26
CA LEU A 55 -25.83 4.74 -8.97
C LEU A 55 -27.30 4.92 -8.53
N ARG A 56 -28.25 4.23 -9.19
CA ARG A 56 -29.68 4.25 -8.81
C ARG A 56 -29.98 3.73 -7.40
N LYS A 57 -29.12 2.88 -6.85
CA LYS A 57 -29.28 2.28 -5.52
C LYS A 57 -28.63 3.10 -4.42
N LEU A 58 -27.84 4.11 -4.77
CA LEU A 58 -27.22 5.00 -3.79
C LEU A 58 -28.28 5.86 -3.12
N ALA A 59 -28.07 6.14 -1.83
CA ALA A 59 -28.91 7.09 -1.11
C ALA A 59 -28.77 8.47 -1.74
N PHE A 60 -29.86 9.23 -1.78
CA PHE A 60 -29.83 10.63 -2.20
C PHE A 60 -28.79 11.39 -1.37
N GLY A 61 -27.92 12.18 -2.03
CA GLY A 61 -26.89 12.96 -1.36
C GLY A 61 -25.62 12.18 -1.01
N THR A 62 -25.46 10.95 -1.53
CA THR A 62 -24.22 10.18 -1.30
C THR A 62 -23.01 10.96 -1.82
N LYS A 63 -22.04 11.21 -0.94
CA LYS A 63 -20.75 11.82 -1.31
C LYS A 63 -19.74 10.73 -1.68
N VAL A 64 -19.04 10.92 -2.78
CA VAL A 64 -18.02 9.97 -3.27
C VAL A 64 -16.74 10.72 -3.55
N GLU A 65 -15.63 10.29 -2.94
CA GLU A 65 -14.32 10.90 -3.16
C GLU A 65 -13.83 10.68 -4.60
N THR A 66 -13.25 11.72 -5.19
CA THR A 66 -12.69 11.71 -6.54
C THR A 66 -11.20 11.33 -6.53
N LEU A 67 -10.54 11.29 -7.68
CA LEU A 67 -9.06 11.17 -7.72
C LEU A 67 -8.34 12.44 -7.26
N ALA A 68 -9.06 13.53 -7.01
CA ALA A 68 -8.52 14.68 -6.29
C ALA A 68 -8.72 14.46 -4.77
N PRO A 69 -7.64 14.29 -3.99
CA PRO A 69 -7.75 13.99 -2.56
C PRO A 69 -8.58 15.03 -1.80
N GLY A 70 -9.47 14.57 -0.93
CA GLY A 70 -10.32 15.45 -0.11
C GLY A 70 -11.48 16.12 -0.87
N LYS A 71 -11.63 15.85 -2.18
CA LYS A 71 -12.72 16.38 -2.99
C LYS A 71 -13.76 15.30 -3.28
N CYS A 72 -14.95 15.47 -2.73
CA CYS A 72 -16.08 14.56 -2.92
C CYS A 72 -17.13 15.13 -3.88
N ILE A 73 -17.57 14.29 -4.81
CA ILE A 73 -18.70 14.56 -5.68
C ILE A 73 -19.99 14.02 -5.07
N THR A 74 -21.09 14.76 -5.22
CA THR A 74 -22.38 14.36 -4.63
C THR A 74 -23.25 13.69 -5.69
N VAL A 75 -23.79 12.51 -5.36
CA VAL A 75 -24.76 11.77 -6.16
C VAL A 75 -26.16 12.13 -5.69
N THR A 76 -26.98 12.64 -6.59
CA THR A 76 -28.39 12.96 -6.32
C THR A 76 -29.28 12.27 -7.35
N SER A 77 -30.52 12.02 -6.97
CA SER A 77 -31.51 11.34 -7.81
C SER A 77 -32.83 12.11 -7.79
N SER A 78 -33.55 12.11 -8.91
CA SER A 78 -34.90 12.70 -8.97
C SER A 78 -35.89 11.79 -8.24
N SER A 79 -36.70 12.36 -7.34
CA SER A 79 -37.72 11.62 -6.59
C SER A 79 -38.87 11.22 -7.51
N VAL A 80 -38.96 9.91 -7.78
CA VAL A 80 -40.14 9.01 -7.77
C VAL A 80 -39.66 7.61 -8.22
N ASN A 81 -38.60 7.51 -9.04
CA ASN A 81 -38.03 6.21 -9.51
C ASN A 81 -36.51 6.23 -9.74
N ALA A 82 -35.76 7.22 -9.21
CA ALA A 82 -34.35 7.46 -9.59
C ALA A 82 -34.14 7.49 -11.12
N ALA A 83 -35.16 7.95 -11.86
CA ALA A 83 -35.19 7.96 -13.32
C ALA A 83 -34.06 8.82 -13.90
N LYS A 84 -33.70 9.89 -13.18
CA LYS A 84 -32.58 10.76 -13.47
C LYS A 84 -31.59 10.75 -12.32
N ILE A 85 -30.32 10.60 -12.65
CA ILE A 85 -29.20 10.68 -11.73
C ILE A 85 -28.40 11.92 -12.08
N PHE A 86 -27.98 12.64 -11.05
CA PHE A 86 -27.16 13.82 -11.16
C PHE A 86 -25.88 13.62 -10.34
N ILE A 87 -24.76 14.02 -10.92
CA ILE A 87 -23.41 13.87 -10.38
C ILE A 87 -22.82 15.27 -10.26
N GLY A 88 -22.57 15.72 -9.03
CA GLY A 88 -22.14 17.11 -8.78
C GLY A 88 -23.16 18.14 -9.27
N GLY A 89 -24.45 17.78 -9.29
CA GLY A 89 -25.54 18.61 -9.82
C GLY A 89 -25.74 18.52 -11.33
N VAL A 90 -24.94 17.74 -12.05
CA VAL A 90 -25.02 17.60 -13.52
C VAL A 90 -25.72 16.28 -13.90
N GLU A 91 -26.71 16.33 -14.80
CA GLU A 91 -27.45 15.14 -15.24
C GLU A 91 -26.56 14.16 -16.01
N VAL A 92 -26.66 12.88 -15.68
CA VAL A 92 -26.11 11.77 -16.47
C VAL A 92 -27.02 11.52 -17.67
N THR A 93 -26.57 11.89 -18.86
CA THR A 93 -27.34 11.80 -20.11
C THR A 93 -27.06 10.54 -20.90
N ARG A 94 -25.84 10.01 -20.79
CA ARG A 94 -25.40 8.79 -21.49
C ARG A 94 -24.83 7.80 -20.47
N PRO A 95 -25.71 7.05 -19.78
CA PRO A 95 -25.26 6.09 -18.78
C PRO A 95 -24.48 4.93 -19.44
N ASP A 96 -23.45 4.44 -18.74
CA ASP A 96 -22.65 3.27 -19.12
C ASP A 96 -22.16 3.29 -20.58
N LEU A 97 -21.79 4.48 -21.08
CA LEU A 97 -21.25 4.71 -22.43
C LEU A 97 -20.07 3.77 -22.77
N PHE A 98 -19.31 3.40 -21.75
CA PHE A 98 -18.30 2.36 -21.82
C PHE A 98 -18.29 1.58 -20.50
N ASN A 99 -18.15 0.26 -20.58
CA ASN A 99 -17.96 -0.58 -19.41
C ASN A 99 -17.21 -1.85 -19.80
N ASN A 100 -15.97 -2.01 -19.32
CA ASN A 100 -15.17 -3.22 -19.53
C ASN A 100 -14.88 -3.97 -18.21
N GLY A 101 -15.61 -3.66 -17.13
CA GLY A 101 -15.38 -4.23 -15.80
C GLY A 101 -14.14 -3.68 -15.07
N PHE A 102 -13.44 -2.71 -15.66
CA PHE A 102 -12.33 -1.98 -15.03
C PHE A 102 -12.53 -0.47 -15.13
N LEU A 103 -13.08 0.04 -16.22
CA LEU A 103 -13.44 1.43 -16.41
C LEU A 103 -14.91 1.50 -16.79
N VAL A 104 -15.66 2.34 -16.09
CA VAL A 104 -17.02 2.75 -16.48
C VAL A 104 -16.97 4.21 -16.93
N ILE A 105 -17.57 4.54 -18.06
CA ILE A 105 -17.69 5.92 -18.53
C ILE A 105 -19.18 6.26 -18.61
N HIS A 106 -19.57 7.35 -17.96
CA HIS A 106 -20.89 7.97 -18.08
C HIS A 106 -20.76 9.31 -18.77
N GLY A 107 -21.53 9.57 -19.82
CA GLY A 107 -21.63 10.90 -20.38
C GLY A 107 -22.57 11.77 -19.53
N ILE A 108 -22.12 12.96 -19.17
CA ILE A 108 -22.90 13.96 -18.43
C ILE A 108 -23.18 15.18 -19.33
N GLN A 109 -24.27 15.91 -19.06
CA GLN A 109 -24.73 17.02 -19.92
C GLN A 109 -23.78 18.23 -19.91
N GLY A 110 -23.18 18.52 -18.76
CA GLY A 110 -22.27 19.63 -18.51
C GLY A 110 -20.95 19.17 -17.91
N TYR A 111 -20.19 20.09 -17.33
CA TYR A 111 -19.01 19.77 -16.51
C TYR A 111 -19.34 19.96 -15.03
N ILE A 112 -18.66 19.18 -14.18
CA ILE A 112 -18.74 19.37 -12.73
C ILE A 112 -17.83 20.54 -12.38
N ALA A 113 -18.41 21.59 -11.78
CA ALA A 113 -17.65 22.74 -11.32
C ALA A 113 -16.58 22.32 -10.28
N PRO A 114 -15.45 23.05 -10.19
CA PRO A 114 -14.39 22.71 -9.25
C PRO A 114 -14.91 22.47 -7.84
N LEU A 115 -14.67 21.27 -7.32
CA LEU A 115 -15.12 20.86 -6.00
C LEU A 115 -14.33 21.61 -4.92
N SER A 116 -15.00 21.97 -3.84
CA SER A 116 -14.37 22.61 -2.69
C SER A 116 -13.42 21.63 -1.99
N PRO A 117 -12.32 22.12 -1.37
CA PRO A 117 -11.42 21.26 -0.61
C PRO A 117 -12.07 20.66 0.65
N PHE A 118 -13.23 21.19 1.06
CA PHE A 118 -14.04 20.68 2.17
C PHE A 118 -15.28 19.93 1.67
N SER A 119 -15.35 19.55 0.39
CA SER A 119 -16.55 18.92 -0.17
C SER A 119 -16.86 17.57 0.46
N CYS A 120 -15.86 16.88 1.01
CA CYS A 120 -16.05 15.66 1.80
C CYS A 120 -16.49 15.94 3.25
N ASP A 121 -16.34 17.17 3.73
CA ASP A 121 -16.51 17.55 5.12
C ASP A 121 -17.92 18.13 5.34
N ASP A 122 -18.92 17.25 5.38
CA ASP A 122 -20.12 17.56 6.14
C ASP A 122 -19.95 16.88 7.49
N GLY A 123 -20.01 17.63 8.58
CA GLY A 123 -20.01 17.12 9.97
C GLY A 123 -21.18 16.19 10.32
N LEU A 124 -21.84 15.59 9.32
CA LEU A 124 -22.91 14.61 9.40
C LEU A 124 -22.78 13.48 8.36
N SER A 125 -21.64 13.29 7.69
CA SER A 125 -21.43 12.02 6.97
C SER A 125 -21.30 10.89 7.99
N PRO A 126 -22.16 9.84 8.00
CA PRO A 126 -21.71 8.60 8.58
C PRO A 126 -20.43 8.23 7.81
N PRO A 127 -19.31 7.95 8.50
CA PRO A 127 -18.10 7.52 7.80
C PRO A 127 -18.52 6.39 6.87
N LEU A 128 -18.11 6.45 5.59
CA LEU A 128 -18.32 5.32 4.67
C LEU A 128 -17.85 4.09 5.43
N VAL A 129 -18.80 3.29 5.94
CA VAL A 129 -18.54 2.41 7.08
C VAL A 129 -17.30 1.63 6.69
N GLN A 130 -16.21 1.66 7.46
CA GLN A 130 -14.91 1.08 7.06
C GLN A 130 -15.01 -0.26 6.29
N PRO A 131 -15.98 -1.16 6.61
CA PRO A 131 -16.29 -2.31 5.79
C PRO A 131 -16.59 -1.98 4.32
N ALA A 132 -17.46 -1.03 3.98
CA ALA A 132 -17.87 -0.71 2.61
C ALA A 132 -16.70 -0.36 1.67
N VAL A 133 -15.75 0.46 2.13
CA VAL A 133 -14.53 0.76 1.35
C VAL A 133 -13.70 -0.50 1.17
N MET A 134 -13.46 -1.24 2.26
CA MET A 134 -12.68 -2.48 2.21
C MET A 134 -13.31 -3.55 1.30
N ARG A 135 -14.64 -3.62 1.25
CA ARG A 135 -15.39 -4.49 0.33
C ARG A 135 -15.14 -4.13 -1.13
N LEU A 136 -15.13 -2.84 -1.46
CA LEU A 136 -14.85 -2.37 -2.81
C LEU A 136 -13.39 -2.68 -3.19
N MET A 137 -12.44 -2.38 -2.30
CA MET A 137 -11.02 -2.65 -2.50
C MET A 137 -10.71 -4.14 -2.66
N MET A 138 -11.39 -5.02 -1.91
CA MET A 138 -11.23 -6.46 -2.08
C MET A 138 -11.78 -6.96 -3.41
N ARG A 139 -12.95 -6.48 -3.87
CA ARG A 139 -13.50 -6.87 -5.18
C ARG A 139 -12.57 -6.49 -6.31
N ASP A 140 -12.06 -5.28 -6.25
CA ASP A 140 -11.03 -4.76 -7.14
C ASP A 140 -9.76 -5.65 -7.13
N ALA A 141 -9.20 -5.92 -5.94
CA ALA A 141 -8.04 -6.78 -5.79
C ALA A 141 -8.25 -8.17 -6.39
N ILE A 142 -9.40 -8.81 -6.11
CA ILE A 142 -9.76 -10.13 -6.66
C ILE A 142 -9.77 -10.10 -8.19
N LEU A 143 -10.33 -9.06 -8.81
CA LEU A 143 -10.37 -8.94 -10.28
C LEU A 143 -8.96 -8.77 -10.86
N ARG A 144 -8.15 -7.88 -10.30
CA ARG A 144 -6.78 -7.64 -10.79
C ARG A 144 -5.88 -8.85 -10.60
N LEU A 145 -5.96 -9.54 -9.48
CA LEU A 145 -5.14 -10.71 -9.20
C LEU A 145 -5.43 -11.87 -10.16
N ARG A 146 -6.70 -12.12 -10.50
CA ARG A 146 -7.06 -13.15 -11.49
C ARG A 146 -6.45 -12.88 -12.87
N ASN A 147 -6.43 -11.62 -13.28
CA ASN A 147 -5.87 -11.23 -14.58
C ASN A 147 -4.32 -11.27 -14.61
N ASN A 148 -3.67 -11.33 -13.45
CA ASN A 148 -2.20 -11.34 -13.32
C ASN A 148 -1.63 -12.72 -12.94
N GLY A 149 -2.42 -13.80 -13.02
CA GLY A 149 -1.96 -15.16 -12.69
C GLY A 149 -1.87 -15.44 -11.18
N PHE A 150 -2.66 -14.74 -10.37
CA PHE A 150 -2.80 -14.93 -8.92
C PHE A 150 -4.23 -15.36 -8.57
N SER A 151 -4.83 -16.24 -9.35
CA SER A 151 -6.21 -16.72 -9.18
C SER A 151 -6.41 -17.45 -7.86
N ILE A 152 -5.41 -18.20 -7.39
CA ILE A 152 -5.47 -18.94 -6.13
C ILE A 152 -5.51 -17.96 -4.95
N LEU A 153 -4.70 -16.90 -4.97
CA LEU A 153 -4.79 -15.84 -3.96
C LEU A 153 -6.15 -15.12 -4.05
N ALA A 154 -6.62 -14.80 -5.26
CA ALA A 154 -7.93 -14.16 -5.43
C ALA A 154 -9.06 -15.02 -4.82
N LEU A 155 -8.98 -16.35 -4.95
CA LEU A 155 -9.90 -17.28 -4.29
C LEU A 155 -9.72 -17.27 -2.77
N ALA A 156 -8.48 -17.27 -2.27
CA ALA A 156 -8.20 -17.22 -0.84
C ALA A 156 -8.76 -15.94 -0.18
N ILE A 157 -8.66 -14.78 -0.85
CA ILE A 157 -9.26 -13.51 -0.38
C ILE A 157 -10.78 -13.64 -0.29
N ARG A 158 -11.44 -14.29 -1.26
CA ARG A 158 -12.89 -14.53 -1.22
C ARG A 158 -13.28 -15.43 -0.04
N VAL A 159 -12.54 -16.50 0.21
CA VAL A 159 -12.81 -17.45 1.30
C VAL A 159 -12.59 -16.80 2.67
N LYS A 160 -11.55 -15.99 2.82
CA LYS A 160 -11.17 -15.33 4.07
C LYS A 160 -11.81 -13.95 4.27
N TYR A 161 -12.77 -13.58 3.42
CA TYR A 161 -13.37 -12.26 3.39
C TYR A 161 -13.86 -11.75 4.75
N ALA A 162 -14.49 -12.61 5.56
CA ALA A 162 -15.03 -12.22 6.86
C ALA A 162 -13.97 -11.71 7.85
N GLU A 163 -12.74 -12.22 7.73
CA GLU A 163 -11.60 -11.79 8.54
C GLU A 163 -10.92 -10.57 7.92
N LEU A 164 -10.71 -10.58 6.59
CA LEU A 164 -9.99 -9.51 5.89
C LEU A 164 -10.77 -8.20 5.85
N VAL A 165 -12.11 -8.24 5.85
CA VAL A 165 -12.96 -7.04 5.84
C VAL A 165 -12.84 -6.23 7.14
N ALA A 166 -12.39 -6.84 8.23
CA ALA A 166 -12.21 -6.18 9.52
C ALA A 166 -10.88 -5.41 9.62
N LEU A 167 -9.96 -5.60 8.68
CA LEU A 167 -8.65 -4.93 8.67
C LEU A 167 -8.76 -3.50 8.13
N SER A 168 -7.93 -2.59 8.65
CA SER A 168 -7.87 -1.20 8.19
C SER A 168 -7.18 -1.05 6.84
N ASN A 169 -6.20 -1.91 6.57
CA ASN A 169 -5.36 -2.04 5.39
C ASN A 169 -4.55 -3.35 5.53
N MET A 170 -3.96 -3.85 4.45
CA MET A 170 -3.14 -5.07 4.49
C MET A 170 -2.11 -5.12 3.36
N THR A 171 -0.99 -5.78 3.64
CA THR A 171 0.00 -6.19 2.64
C THR A 171 0.01 -7.70 2.52
N ILE A 172 -0.06 -8.22 1.30
CA ILE A 172 -0.09 -9.66 1.02
C ILE A 172 1.16 -10.04 0.22
N PHE A 173 1.87 -11.05 0.69
CA PHE A 173 2.95 -11.68 -0.05
C PHE A 173 2.42 -12.95 -0.74
N ALA A 174 2.48 -12.97 -2.07
CA ALA A 174 1.72 -13.90 -2.88
C ALA A 174 2.60 -14.76 -3.78
N LEU A 175 2.22 -16.01 -3.99
CA LEU A 175 2.75 -16.81 -5.09
C LEU A 175 1.82 -16.74 -6.29
N ASP A 176 2.40 -16.74 -7.48
CA ASP A 176 1.66 -16.94 -8.72
C ASP A 176 1.15 -18.38 -8.83
N ASP A 177 0.09 -18.56 -9.61
CA ASP A 177 -0.60 -19.83 -9.79
C ASP A 177 0.37 -20.92 -10.28
N PHE A 178 1.31 -20.56 -11.16
CA PHE A 178 2.31 -21.49 -11.69
C PHE A 178 3.24 -22.02 -10.59
N SER A 179 3.77 -21.17 -9.72
CA SER A 179 4.63 -21.58 -8.60
C SER A 179 3.88 -22.45 -7.58
N ILE A 180 2.59 -22.21 -7.37
CA ILE A 180 1.75 -23.04 -6.49
C ILE A 180 1.58 -24.44 -7.10
N PHE A 181 1.22 -24.53 -8.39
CA PHE A 181 1.06 -25.82 -9.07
C PHE A 181 2.39 -26.58 -9.27
N SER A 182 3.52 -25.88 -9.24
CA SER A 182 4.86 -26.48 -9.38
C SER A 182 5.43 -27.05 -8.07
N GLY A 183 4.64 -27.11 -6.99
CA GLY A 183 5.03 -27.76 -5.73
C GLY A 183 4.93 -26.88 -4.48
N SER A 184 4.59 -25.60 -4.61
CA SER A 184 4.43 -24.67 -3.47
C SER A 184 3.02 -24.66 -2.87
N TYR A 185 2.33 -25.81 -2.86
CA TYR A 185 0.93 -25.94 -2.41
C TYR A 185 0.72 -25.63 -0.92
N SER A 186 1.79 -25.68 -0.11
CA SER A 186 1.77 -25.30 1.32
C SER A 186 1.36 -23.84 1.54
N TYR A 187 1.48 -22.99 0.52
CA TYR A 187 0.96 -21.62 0.55
C TYR A 187 -0.54 -21.57 0.84
N ILE A 188 -1.33 -22.48 0.27
CA ILE A 188 -2.81 -22.46 0.35
C ILE A 188 -3.29 -22.65 1.79
N SER A 189 -2.63 -23.52 2.56
CA SER A 189 -2.95 -23.75 3.97
C SER A 189 -2.38 -22.69 4.91
N SER A 190 -1.38 -21.92 4.47
CA SER A 190 -0.64 -20.94 5.27
C SER A 190 -0.80 -19.49 4.82
N VAL A 191 -1.82 -19.16 4.01
CA VAL A 191 -2.05 -17.79 3.50
C VAL A 191 -2.07 -16.74 4.60
N ARG A 192 -2.57 -17.05 5.81
CA ARG A 192 -2.57 -16.10 6.95
C ARG A 192 -1.16 -15.65 7.34
N PHE A 193 -0.17 -16.54 7.27
CA PHE A 193 1.23 -16.22 7.55
C PHE A 193 1.86 -15.27 6.51
N HIS A 194 1.23 -15.16 5.35
CA HIS A 194 1.71 -14.32 4.24
C HIS A 194 1.00 -12.97 4.15
N ILE A 195 0.12 -12.66 5.10
CA ILE A 195 -0.63 -11.40 5.17
C ILE A 195 -0.14 -10.61 6.37
N VAL A 196 0.27 -9.37 6.14
CA VAL A 196 0.59 -8.37 7.18
C VAL A 196 -0.66 -7.51 7.39
N PRO A 197 -1.33 -7.62 8.55
CA PRO A 197 -2.55 -6.87 8.83
C PRO A 197 -2.24 -5.43 9.25
N ASN A 198 -3.15 -4.52 8.94
CA ASN A 198 -3.15 -3.11 9.35
C ASN A 198 -1.91 -2.30 8.94
N GLN A 199 -1.23 -2.75 7.89
CA GLN A 199 -0.07 -2.07 7.32
C GLN A 199 -0.14 -2.15 5.80
N LEU A 200 0.03 -1.01 5.13
CA LEU A 200 0.10 -0.92 3.67
C LEU A 200 1.53 -0.58 3.29
N LEU A 201 2.34 -1.60 3.05
CA LEU A 201 3.73 -1.48 2.64
C LEU A 201 3.80 -1.47 1.11
N THR A 202 4.37 -0.43 0.53
CA THR A 202 4.79 -0.40 -0.88
C THR A 202 6.19 -0.98 -1.04
N ILE A 203 6.66 -1.20 -2.27
CA ILE A 203 8.06 -1.60 -2.47
C ILE A 203 9.05 -0.60 -1.88
N ALA A 204 8.78 0.70 -1.99
CA ALA A 204 9.64 1.74 -1.43
C ALA A 204 9.66 1.71 0.11
N ASP A 205 8.55 1.34 0.74
CA ASP A 205 8.49 1.18 2.20
C ASP A 205 9.25 -0.08 2.64
N LEU A 206 9.11 -1.17 1.88
CA LEU A 206 9.83 -2.42 2.11
C LEU A 206 11.35 -2.22 1.99
N GLU A 207 11.81 -1.51 0.98
CA GLU A 207 13.24 -1.22 0.78
C GLU A 207 13.84 -0.35 1.89
N ARG A 208 13.02 0.45 2.58
CA ARG A 208 13.44 1.24 3.74
C ARG A 208 13.55 0.43 5.03
N LEU A 209 13.04 -0.80 5.07
CA LEU A 209 13.11 -1.63 6.26
C LEU A 209 14.54 -2.11 6.52
N SER A 210 15.00 -1.94 7.76
CA SER A 210 16.29 -2.46 8.21
C SER A 210 16.26 -3.98 8.37
N VAL A 211 17.43 -4.60 8.22
CA VAL A 211 17.61 -6.02 8.56
C VAL A 211 17.22 -6.25 10.02
N GLY A 212 16.50 -7.35 10.27
CA GLY A 212 15.97 -7.70 11.59
C GLY A 212 14.60 -7.09 11.91
N CYS A 213 14.06 -6.19 11.09
CA CYS A 213 12.72 -5.65 11.35
C CYS A 213 11.67 -6.77 11.25
N THR A 214 10.77 -6.80 12.25
CA THR A 214 9.70 -7.79 12.38
C THR A 214 8.40 -7.22 11.84
N LEU A 215 7.71 -7.97 10.98
CA LEU A 215 6.39 -7.65 10.46
C LEU A 215 5.37 -8.61 11.10
N PRO A 216 4.28 -8.10 11.70
CA PRO A 216 3.23 -8.97 12.22
C PRO A 216 2.53 -9.71 11.09
N THR A 217 2.04 -10.92 11.36
CA THR A 217 1.21 -11.66 10.39
C THR A 217 -0.22 -11.81 10.90
N LEU A 218 -1.13 -12.12 9.98
CA LEU A 218 -2.52 -12.43 10.30
C LEU A 218 -2.63 -13.75 11.10
N GLU A 219 -1.59 -14.58 11.09
CA GLU A 219 -1.48 -15.74 11.98
C GLU A 219 -0.96 -15.29 13.36
N SER A 220 -1.82 -15.41 14.38
CA SER A 220 -1.52 -14.95 15.73
C SER A 220 -0.20 -15.54 16.27
N GLY A 221 0.67 -14.66 16.79
CA GLY A 221 1.95 -15.07 17.39
C GLY A 221 3.03 -15.48 16.38
N GLN A 222 2.83 -15.23 15.08
CA GLN A 222 3.83 -15.46 14.05
C GLN A 222 4.20 -14.14 13.36
N THR A 223 5.50 -13.95 13.12
CA THR A 223 6.06 -12.74 12.51
C THR A 223 6.96 -13.08 11.34
N LEU A 224 7.03 -12.18 10.36
CA LEU A 224 8.04 -12.21 9.30
C LEU A 224 9.21 -11.32 9.72
N VAL A 225 10.42 -11.64 9.28
CA VAL A 225 11.64 -10.91 9.59
C VAL A 225 12.34 -10.51 8.30
N VAL A 226 12.75 -9.25 8.19
CA VAL A 226 13.59 -8.79 7.08
C VAL A 226 14.99 -9.38 7.25
N THR A 227 15.35 -10.35 6.42
CA THR A 227 16.66 -11.03 6.48
C THR A 227 17.72 -10.36 5.61
N THR A 228 17.29 -9.57 4.62
CA THR A 228 18.19 -8.78 3.76
C THR A 228 17.46 -7.50 3.38
N ALA A 229 18.03 -6.35 3.71
CA ALA A 229 17.47 -5.05 3.37
C ALA A 229 17.46 -4.83 1.85
N GLY A 230 16.48 -4.07 1.38
CA GLY A 230 16.43 -3.55 0.01
C GLY A 230 17.20 -2.24 -0.10
N GLY A 231 17.37 -1.73 -1.33
CA GLY A 231 18.04 -0.45 -1.55
C GLY A 231 19.56 -0.51 -1.42
N GLY A 232 20.24 -0.95 -2.47
CA GLY A 232 21.69 -0.75 -2.58
C GLY A 232 21.96 0.62 -3.19
N GLY A 233 22.78 1.42 -2.53
CA GLY A 233 23.31 2.66 -3.09
C GLY A 233 24.14 2.40 -4.34
N ALA A 234 24.40 3.46 -5.10
CA ALA A 234 25.09 3.48 -6.40
C ALA A 234 26.49 2.84 -6.47
N ILE A 235 27.00 2.26 -5.38
CA ILE A 235 28.39 1.80 -5.22
C ILE A 235 28.52 0.26 -5.16
N GLN A 236 27.44 -0.50 -4.92
CA GLN A 236 27.46 -1.97 -5.00
C GLN A 236 26.12 -2.52 -5.52
N PRO A 237 26.11 -3.62 -6.30
CA PRO A 237 24.86 -4.24 -6.72
C PRO A 237 24.09 -4.68 -5.47
N ALA A 238 22.97 -4.01 -5.22
CA ALA A 238 22.08 -4.29 -4.10
C ALA A 238 21.73 -5.78 -4.09
N ALA A 239 21.99 -6.47 -2.96
CA ALA A 239 21.40 -7.79 -2.79
C ALA A 239 19.87 -7.63 -2.81
N PRO A 240 19.13 -8.46 -3.56
CA PRO A 240 17.67 -8.34 -3.61
C PRO A 240 17.10 -8.57 -2.21
N MET A 241 16.18 -7.69 -1.80
CA MET A 241 15.53 -7.73 -0.50
C MET A 241 14.95 -9.11 -0.22
N ARG A 242 15.10 -9.58 1.03
CA ARG A 242 14.56 -10.86 1.49
C ARG A 242 13.82 -10.71 2.81
N ILE A 243 12.67 -11.37 2.88
CA ILE A 243 11.84 -11.52 4.07
C ILE A 243 11.77 -13.02 4.36
N ASN A 244 12.07 -13.43 5.59
CA ASN A 244 12.24 -14.84 5.97
C ASN A 244 13.07 -15.64 4.95
N TYR A 245 14.20 -15.09 4.49
CA TYR A 245 15.09 -15.66 3.48
C TYR A 245 14.49 -15.82 2.07
N VAL A 246 13.23 -15.43 1.87
CA VAL A 246 12.54 -15.46 0.57
C VAL A 246 12.68 -14.12 -0.13
N ARG A 247 13.01 -14.15 -1.41
CA ARG A 247 13.07 -12.95 -2.26
C ARG A 247 11.69 -12.52 -2.73
N ILE A 248 11.51 -11.22 -2.85
CA ILE A 248 10.41 -10.62 -3.61
C ILE A 248 10.70 -10.84 -5.10
N LYS A 249 9.77 -11.48 -5.81
CA LYS A 249 9.82 -11.78 -7.24
C LYS A 249 9.23 -10.65 -8.07
N MET A 250 8.06 -10.18 -7.68
CA MET A 250 7.33 -9.10 -8.38
C MET A 250 6.84 -8.09 -7.36
N PRO A 251 7.52 -6.94 -7.20
CA PRO A 251 7.01 -5.89 -6.34
C PRO A 251 5.72 -5.30 -6.92
N ASP A 252 4.80 -4.85 -6.04
CA ASP A 252 3.59 -4.11 -6.40
C ASP A 252 2.74 -4.75 -7.52
N VAL A 253 2.54 -6.08 -7.46
CA VAL A 253 1.65 -6.84 -8.38
C VAL A 253 0.30 -6.15 -8.52
N MET A 254 -0.25 -5.67 -7.40
CA MET A 254 -1.36 -4.73 -7.40
C MET A 254 -1.31 -3.86 -6.15
N ARG A 255 -1.85 -2.65 -6.27
CA ARG A 255 -2.07 -1.76 -5.13
C ARG A 255 -3.39 -0.99 -5.28
N ASN A 256 -4.11 -0.84 -4.18
CA ASN A 256 -5.22 0.11 -4.02
C ASN A 256 -5.10 0.84 -2.68
N LEU A 257 -6.15 1.55 -2.27
CA LEU A 257 -6.16 2.36 -1.04
C LEU A 257 -5.97 1.53 0.24
N LYS A 258 -6.22 0.23 0.20
CA LYS A 258 -6.28 -0.64 1.39
C LYS A 258 -5.44 -1.91 1.27
N ILE A 259 -5.02 -2.30 0.07
CA ILE A 259 -4.39 -3.58 -0.21
C ILE A 259 -3.17 -3.36 -1.09
N ALA A 260 -2.02 -3.89 -0.68
CA ALA A 260 -0.82 -4.02 -1.50
C ALA A 260 -0.49 -5.51 -1.63
N VAL A 261 -0.08 -5.95 -2.82
CA VAL A 261 0.32 -7.33 -3.07
C VAL A 261 1.70 -7.36 -3.72
N HIS A 262 2.61 -8.15 -3.15
CA HIS A 262 3.93 -8.42 -3.71
C HIS A 262 4.08 -9.91 -4.02
N GLY A 263 4.53 -10.25 -5.21
CA GLY A 263 4.85 -11.61 -5.61
C GLY A 263 6.16 -12.08 -4.97
N ILE A 264 6.19 -13.31 -4.45
CA ILE A 264 7.37 -13.96 -3.84
C ILE A 264 7.73 -15.25 -4.58
N TYR A 265 8.98 -15.71 -4.44
CA TYR A 265 9.45 -16.93 -5.12
C TYR A 265 8.99 -18.23 -4.46
N LEU A 266 8.88 -18.24 -3.13
CA LEU A 266 8.58 -19.43 -2.32
C LEU A 266 7.66 -19.02 -1.16
N PRO A 267 6.86 -19.94 -0.61
CA PRO A 267 6.14 -19.68 0.63
C PRO A 267 7.13 -19.35 1.76
N PHE A 268 6.78 -18.41 2.63
CA PHE A 268 7.63 -18.07 3.76
C PHE A 268 7.80 -19.27 4.70
N PRO A 269 9.04 -19.66 5.02
CA PRO A 269 9.28 -20.65 6.04
C PRO A 269 8.92 -20.08 7.42
N ARG A 270 8.37 -20.95 8.28
CA ARG A 270 8.18 -20.64 9.70
C ARG A 270 9.53 -20.76 10.39
N ILE A 271 10.07 -19.64 10.83
CA ILE A 271 11.31 -19.60 11.59
C ILE A 271 10.90 -19.70 13.06
N HIS A 272 11.04 -20.88 13.66
CA HIS A 272 10.93 -20.99 15.10
C HIS A 272 12.18 -20.34 15.72
N PRO A 273 12.04 -19.39 16.66
CA PRO A 273 13.16 -18.91 17.45
C PRO A 273 13.57 -20.03 18.41
N SER A 274 14.27 -21.03 17.90
CA SER A 274 14.94 -22.06 18.67
C SER A 274 16.40 -22.08 18.26
N THR A 275 17.24 -21.67 19.20
CA THR A 275 18.70 -21.79 19.23
C THR A 275 19.49 -20.96 18.22
N THR A 276 20.06 -19.87 18.73
CA THR A 276 21.27 -19.19 18.25
C THR A 276 22.32 -20.21 17.78
N PRO A 277 22.71 -20.27 16.49
CA PRO A 277 23.98 -20.85 16.12
C PRO A 277 25.03 -19.76 16.30
N ALA A 278 25.84 -19.88 17.35
CA ALA A 278 27.10 -19.16 17.44
C ALA A 278 27.94 -19.46 16.18
N ALA A 279 28.49 -18.40 15.58
CA ALA A 279 29.35 -18.50 14.41
C ALA A 279 30.66 -19.22 14.74
N GLY A 280 31.08 -20.12 13.84
CA GLY A 280 32.41 -20.79 13.81
C GLY A 280 32.48 -21.99 14.75
N THR A 281 32.64 -23.23 14.31
CA THR A 281 33.78 -23.72 13.51
C THR A 281 33.41 -25.11 13.00
N ALA A 282 33.90 -25.50 11.82
CA ALA A 282 33.74 -26.85 11.30
C ALA A 282 34.31 -27.90 12.28
N GLN A 283 33.52 -28.92 12.65
CA GLN A 283 33.93 -30.34 12.70
C GLN A 283 32.79 -31.25 13.13
N SER A 284 32.90 -32.48 12.67
CA SER A 284 32.00 -33.62 12.70
C SER A 284 31.95 -34.38 14.05
N PHE A 285 30.86 -35.15 14.22
CA PHE A 285 30.63 -36.32 15.09
C PHE A 285 30.12 -36.16 16.55
N GLU A 286 29.00 -36.87 16.77
CA GLU A 286 28.52 -37.67 17.93
C GLU A 286 27.97 -37.07 19.25
N GLN A 287 26.75 -37.57 19.54
CA GLN A 287 26.03 -37.86 20.80
C GLN A 287 26.53 -37.32 22.15
N GLY A 288 25.59 -36.81 22.97
CA GLY A 288 25.78 -36.68 24.41
C GLY A 288 24.62 -35.96 25.14
N MET A 289 24.15 -36.57 26.22
CA MET A 289 22.95 -36.25 27.02
C MET A 289 23.22 -35.23 28.15
N PHE A 290 22.13 -34.68 28.72
CA PHE A 290 21.93 -33.97 30.02
C PHE A 290 22.11 -32.43 30.15
N GLY A 291 21.02 -31.76 30.59
CA GLY A 291 20.99 -31.12 31.92
C GLY A 291 20.94 -29.58 32.07
N SER A 292 19.75 -29.06 32.39
CA SER A 292 19.42 -27.99 33.38
C SER A 292 19.77 -26.49 33.19
N SER A 293 18.69 -25.69 33.20
CA SER A 293 18.43 -24.40 33.89
C SER A 293 19.38 -23.19 33.77
N GLY A 294 18.82 -22.06 33.35
CA GLY A 294 19.34 -20.72 33.66
C GLY A 294 18.49 -19.61 33.01
N ALA A 295 17.74 -18.89 33.83
CA ALA A 295 17.00 -17.69 33.44
C ALA A 295 17.95 -16.51 33.15
N GLY A 296 17.59 -15.65 32.21
CA GLY A 296 18.30 -14.42 31.92
C GLY A 296 17.53 -13.53 30.94
N ASP A 297 16.84 -12.54 31.48
CA ASP A 297 16.22 -11.43 30.75
C ASP A 297 17.25 -10.68 29.91
N SER A 298 16.86 -10.27 28.70
CA SER A 298 17.34 -9.02 28.10
C SER A 298 16.43 -8.58 26.96
N ALA A 299 15.50 -7.70 27.30
CA ALA A 299 14.86 -6.78 26.38
C ALA A 299 15.89 -5.79 25.83
N ALA A 300 15.96 -5.64 24.51
CA ALA A 300 16.30 -4.38 23.82
C ALA A 300 16.47 -4.63 22.31
N ALA A 301 15.43 -4.36 21.51
CA ALA A 301 15.53 -3.85 20.13
C ALA A 301 14.13 -3.71 19.52
N SER A 302 13.29 -2.81 20.06
CA SER A 302 12.05 -2.40 19.41
C SER A 302 11.98 -0.88 19.35
N SER A 303 12.72 -0.28 18.42
CA SER A 303 12.60 1.18 18.18
C SER A 303 12.67 1.58 16.71
N ALA A 304 13.06 0.68 15.79
CA ALA A 304 13.17 1.05 14.37
C ALA A 304 11.88 0.82 13.57
N CYS A 305 11.04 -0.15 13.94
CA CYS A 305 9.83 -0.48 13.16
C CYS A 305 8.60 0.40 13.49
N ALA A 306 8.71 1.32 14.46
CA ALA A 306 7.58 2.16 14.95
C ALA A 306 7.61 3.61 14.43
N ALA A 307 8.66 4.05 13.73
CA ALA A 307 8.84 5.44 13.35
C ALA A 307 8.26 5.77 11.96
N LEU A 308 6.94 5.63 11.77
CA LEU A 308 6.25 6.11 10.57
C LEU A 308 4.94 6.89 10.87
N SER A 309 4.81 7.48 12.05
CA SER A 309 3.67 8.35 12.41
C SER A 309 4.15 9.63 13.11
N GLU A 310 3.95 10.78 12.45
CA GLU A 310 3.72 12.17 12.95
C GLU A 310 4.71 12.73 14.02
N GLU A 311 5.15 13.99 14.09
CA GLU A 311 4.93 15.27 13.42
C GLU A 311 6.14 16.18 13.84
N ASP A 312 6.15 17.40 13.32
CA ASP A 312 6.96 18.59 13.67
C ASP A 312 7.57 18.67 15.09
N GLY A 313 8.83 19.12 15.22
CA GLY A 313 9.44 19.32 16.55
C GLY A 313 10.95 19.59 16.58
N SER A 314 11.29 20.85 16.84
CA SER A 314 12.64 21.44 16.91
C SER A 314 13.55 20.94 18.06
N CYS A 315 14.87 21.01 17.77
CA CYS A 315 16.03 21.28 18.63
C CYS A 315 16.72 20.19 19.48
N GLY A 316 18.06 20.19 19.36
CA GLY A 316 18.98 19.73 20.42
C GLY A 316 20.38 19.33 19.92
N MET A 317 21.28 20.29 19.67
CA MET A 317 22.71 19.99 19.51
C MET A 317 23.27 19.37 20.81
N VAL A 318 23.95 18.22 20.68
CA VAL A 318 24.68 17.57 21.78
C VAL A 318 26.15 18.03 21.76
N PRO A 319 26.75 18.48 22.89
CA PRO A 319 28.13 18.97 22.92
C PRO A 319 29.18 17.86 22.91
N VAL A 320 30.32 18.11 22.26
CA VAL A 320 31.50 17.25 22.23
C VAL A 320 32.36 17.46 23.50
N PRO A 321 32.89 16.40 24.15
CA PRO A 321 33.75 16.55 25.33
C PRO A 321 35.23 16.83 24.97
N PRO A 322 36.01 17.52 25.82
CA PRO A 322 37.38 17.91 25.52
C PRO A 322 38.40 16.80 25.84
N VAL A 323 39.38 16.62 24.95
CA VAL A 323 40.55 15.77 25.15
C VAL A 323 41.60 16.54 25.95
N LYS A 324 42.05 15.96 27.07
CA LYS A 324 43.11 16.48 27.93
C LYS A 324 44.44 15.82 27.55
N ALA A 325 45.41 16.62 27.11
CA ALA A 325 46.81 16.21 26.97
C ALA A 325 47.61 16.80 28.14
N THR A 326 48.49 16.01 28.74
CA THR A 326 49.46 16.48 29.74
C THR A 326 50.73 15.64 29.54
N LEU A 327 51.76 16.25 28.94
CA LEU A 327 53.07 16.65 29.53
C LEU A 327 53.94 15.44 29.92
N GLU A 328 55.26 15.37 29.78
CA GLU A 328 56.37 16.21 29.30
C GLU A 328 57.56 15.20 29.21
N VAL A 329 58.70 15.47 28.58
CA VAL A 329 59.85 16.12 29.21
C VAL A 329 60.95 16.29 28.13
N GLU A 330 61.60 17.46 28.22
CA GLU A 330 62.88 17.96 27.67
C GLU A 330 64.02 16.90 27.64
N ASP A 331 65.12 17.02 26.89
CA ASP A 331 66.00 18.18 26.93
C ASP A 331 67.11 18.14 25.83
N ASN A 332 67.60 19.34 25.51
CA ASN A 332 68.98 19.70 25.15
C ASN A 332 69.65 19.43 23.77
N HIS A 333 69.80 20.56 23.05
CA HIS A 333 71.06 21.25 22.70
C HIS A 333 71.88 20.86 21.43
N TYR A 334 71.93 21.87 20.53
CA TYR A 334 73.01 22.41 19.69
C TYR A 334 73.69 21.57 18.58
N GLY A 335 73.73 22.18 17.39
CA GLY A 335 75.01 22.42 16.72
C GLY A 335 75.06 22.15 15.21
N LEU A 336 75.00 23.26 14.45
CA LEU A 336 75.42 23.50 13.04
C LEU A 336 74.58 22.91 11.90
#